data_AF-A0A7S2NQR4-F1
#
_entry.id   AF-A0A7S2NQR4-F1
#
_cell.length_a   1.000
_cell.length_b   1.000
_cell.length_c   1.000
_cell.angle_alpha   90.00
_cell.angle_beta   90.00
_cell.angle_gamma   90.00
#
_symmetry.space_group_name_H-M   'P 1'
#
loop_
_entity.id
_entity.type
_entity.pdbx_description
1 polymer ?
#
loop_
_entity_poly.entity_id
_entity_poly.type
_entity_poly.pdbx_seq_one_letter_code
_entity_poly.pdbx_strand_id
1 'polypeptide(L)'
;ASTTASLITDPTSALLYEKNAQISALQDQVTQLTNKIAALTHTAPTHSNILSSNTHNASNKKQYKLNATSATVTESESKCGKRRQLLEPTRTNIGRNASISTANALRQLQNSNDNLPQIDETSPLAKRILAMFQDPASHTTYLRSTQFAHDILKLCHTIKNLLQNSPRCAFLSSPCYVFGDIHGNLEDLHFFSDNIWRLGMSLTAGNFVFLGDYVDRGRNCLECVAYLLLMKLLLPHKVTLLRGNHETRDVNGWEEHYGERSFIYQARARFGDELGFLVWEESNKVFDRMPLSCVIDQDIFCVHGGIPRSMSIQDVLMVPRVAGINPPYEHESEKAQQVASDCIWSDPASEEQEHSTVNADTGFGESLRGGGAICFGHKAVTDFLQRHNYSYIMRAHEA
;
A
#
# COMPACT_ATOMS: atom_id res chain seq x y z
N ALA A 1 -31.64 -32.11 73.23
CA ALA A 1 -32.54 -31.69 72.13
C ALA A 1 -32.29 -30.19 71.93
N SER A 2 -31.95 -29.64 70.77
CA SER A 2 -32.39 -29.94 69.41
C SER A 2 -31.31 -29.49 68.41
N THR A 3 -31.17 -30.27 67.34
CA THR A 3 -30.46 -30.00 66.08
C THR A 3 -31.09 -28.83 65.31
N THR A 4 -30.26 -27.93 64.78
CA THR A 4 -30.61 -27.10 63.60
C THR A 4 -29.36 -26.93 62.74
N ALA A 5 -29.32 -27.66 61.61
CA ALA A 5 -28.34 -27.46 60.55
C ALA A 5 -28.85 -26.37 59.61
N SER A 6 -28.11 -25.26 59.47
CA SER A 6 -28.39 -24.24 58.46
C SER A 6 -27.59 -24.54 57.20
N LEU A 7 -28.30 -24.83 56.12
CA LEU A 7 -27.78 -24.90 54.74
C LEU A 7 -27.31 -23.51 54.31
N ILE A 8 -26.02 -23.38 54.01
CA ILE A 8 -25.45 -22.23 53.30
C ILE A 8 -25.53 -22.55 51.81
N THR A 9 -26.39 -21.83 51.08
CA THR A 9 -26.50 -21.93 49.62
C THR A 9 -25.42 -21.07 48.96
N ASP A 10 -24.54 -21.71 48.17
CA ASP A 10 -23.44 -21.07 47.46
C ASP A 10 -23.96 -20.30 46.21
N PRO A 11 -23.80 -18.96 46.16
CA PRO A 11 -24.33 -18.10 45.09
C PRO A 11 -23.67 -18.31 43.72
N THR A 12 -22.58 -19.08 43.62
CA THR A 12 -21.96 -19.41 42.31
C THR A 12 -22.75 -20.45 41.51
N SER A 13 -23.52 -21.31 42.16
CA SER A 13 -24.28 -22.39 41.51
C SER A 13 -25.48 -21.88 40.69
N ALA A 14 -26.16 -20.84 41.17
CA ALA A 14 -27.30 -20.24 40.49
C ALA A 14 -26.90 -19.53 39.19
N LEU A 15 -25.77 -18.81 39.20
CA LEU A 15 -25.26 -18.10 38.03
C LEU A 15 -24.81 -19.05 36.91
N LEU A 16 -24.22 -20.19 37.30
CA LEU A 16 -23.84 -21.26 36.36
C LEU A 16 -25.07 -21.93 35.73
N TYR A 17 -26.13 -22.15 36.50
CA TYR A 17 -27.38 -22.71 35.99
C TYR A 17 -28.04 -21.77 34.96
N GLU A 18 -28.08 -20.46 35.25
CA GLU A 18 -28.66 -19.45 34.36
C GLU A 18 -27.88 -19.32 33.05
N LYS A 19 -26.55 -19.33 33.10
CA LYS A 19 -25.72 -19.33 31.89
C LYS A 19 -25.89 -20.59 31.05
N ASN A 20 -26.01 -21.76 31.68
CA ASN A 20 -26.23 -23.02 30.96
C ASN A 20 -27.61 -23.05 30.28
N ALA A 21 -28.63 -22.48 30.92
CA ALA A 21 -29.95 -22.33 30.30
C ALA A 21 -29.91 -21.40 29.07
N GLN A 22 -29.16 -20.29 29.14
CA GLN A 22 -28.96 -19.38 27.99
C GLN A 22 -28.23 -20.05 26.83
N ILE A 23 -27.19 -20.85 27.11
CA ILE A 23 -26.45 -21.58 26.08
C ILE A 23 -27.37 -22.60 25.38
N SER A 24 -28.19 -23.33 26.13
CA SER A 24 -29.14 -24.28 25.56
C SER A 24 -30.17 -23.60 24.65
N ALA A 25 -30.71 -22.44 25.07
CA ALA A 25 -31.66 -21.68 24.26
C ALA A 25 -31.06 -21.17 22.94
N LEU A 26 -29.79 -20.75 22.95
CA LEU A 26 -29.08 -20.33 21.73
C LEU A 26 -28.81 -21.52 20.79
N GLN A 27 -28.49 -22.70 21.32
CA GLN A 27 -28.30 -23.92 20.52
C GLN A 27 -29.59 -24.36 19.81
N ASP A 28 -30.75 -24.21 20.47
CA ASP A 28 -32.04 -24.48 19.86
C ASP A 28 -32.37 -23.49 18.72
N GLN A 29 -32.05 -22.21 18.88
CA GLN A 29 -32.23 -21.20 17.83
C GLN A 29 -31.36 -21.49 16.60
N VAL A 30 -30.09 -21.86 16.79
CA VAL A 30 -29.19 -22.24 15.69
C VAL A 30 -29.73 -23.47 14.95
N THR A 31 -30.26 -24.45 15.67
CA THR A 31 -30.84 -25.66 15.08
C THR A 31 -32.09 -25.33 14.24
N GLN A 32 -32.97 -24.46 14.73
CA GLN A 32 -34.15 -24.01 13.98
C GLN A 32 -33.78 -23.25 12.70
N LEU A 33 -32.78 -22.37 12.76
CA LEU A 33 -32.30 -21.63 11.58
C LEU A 33 -31.66 -22.55 10.55
N THR A 34 -30.88 -23.54 11.00
CA THR A 34 -30.27 -24.55 10.14
C THR A 34 -31.33 -25.36 9.39
N ASN A 35 -32.39 -25.78 10.09
CA ASN A 35 -33.51 -26.49 9.48
C ASN A 35 -34.30 -25.63 8.48
N LYS A 36 -34.45 -24.33 8.73
CA LYS A 36 -35.06 -23.38 7.76
C LYS A 36 -34.23 -23.24 6.48
N ILE A 37 -32.90 -23.18 6.60
CA ILE A 37 -31.99 -23.11 5.45
C ILE A 37 -32.06 -24.41 4.62
N ALA A 38 -32.12 -25.57 5.28
CA ALA A 38 -32.29 -26.86 4.62
C ALA A 38 -33.64 -26.95 3.88
N ALA A 39 -34.73 -26.42 4.46
CA ALA A 39 -36.03 -26.38 3.81
C ALA A 39 -36.05 -25.47 2.56
N LEU A 40 -35.35 -24.34 2.59
CA LEU A 40 -35.25 -23.39 1.47
C LEU A 40 -34.39 -23.91 0.31
N THR A 41 -33.45 -24.83 0.57
CA THR A 41 -32.59 -25.43 -0.46
C THR A 41 -33.26 -26.57 -1.22
N HIS A 42 -34.36 -27.13 -0.71
CA HIS A 42 -35.13 -28.19 -1.38
C HIS A 42 -36.26 -27.71 -2.31
N THR A 43 -36.49 -26.40 -2.46
CA THR A 43 -37.57 -25.83 -3.29
C THR A 43 -37.13 -25.18 -4.61
N ALA A 44 -35.89 -25.40 -5.07
CA ALA A 44 -35.44 -24.89 -6.37
C ALA A 44 -35.53 -25.98 -7.47
N PRO A 45 -36.32 -25.79 -8.56
CA PRO A 45 -36.40 -26.77 -9.64
C PRO A 45 -35.13 -26.76 -10.51
N THR A 46 -34.55 -27.94 -10.69
CA THR A 46 -33.41 -28.21 -11.57
C THR A 46 -33.83 -28.17 -13.04
N HIS A 47 -33.42 -27.14 -13.79
CA HIS A 47 -33.48 -27.15 -15.25
C HIS A 47 -32.27 -27.89 -15.82
N SER A 48 -32.40 -29.20 -16.06
CA SER A 48 -31.52 -29.99 -16.92
C SER A 48 -32.39 -30.73 -17.93
N ASN A 49 -32.52 -30.17 -19.14
CA ASN A 49 -32.83 -30.89 -20.38
C ASN A 49 -32.99 -29.86 -21.50
N ILE A 50 -32.05 -29.84 -22.45
CA ILE A 50 -32.23 -29.71 -23.90
C ILE A 50 -30.80 -29.78 -24.49
N LEU A 51 -30.43 -30.96 -24.97
CA LEU A 51 -29.31 -31.16 -25.88
C LEU A 51 -29.65 -32.36 -26.76
N SER A 52 -30.23 -32.08 -27.93
CA SER A 52 -30.22 -33.00 -29.06
C SER A 52 -30.31 -32.21 -30.37
N SER A 53 -29.57 -32.71 -31.35
CA SER A 53 -29.55 -32.38 -32.79
C SER A 53 -28.97 -31.03 -33.21
N ASN A 54 -27.72 -31.00 -33.66
CA ASN A 54 -27.47 -31.22 -35.09
C ASN A 54 -25.97 -31.35 -35.43
N THR A 55 -25.73 -32.35 -36.27
CA THR A 55 -24.50 -32.74 -36.96
C THR A 55 -24.05 -31.69 -37.99
N HIS A 56 -22.74 -31.42 -38.11
CA HIS A 56 -21.96 -31.66 -39.33
C HIS A 56 -20.50 -31.18 -39.24
N ASN A 57 -19.61 -32.13 -39.54
CA ASN A 57 -18.42 -32.06 -40.38
C ASN A 57 -17.26 -31.09 -40.11
N ALA A 58 -16.11 -31.76 -39.90
CA ALA A 58 -14.86 -31.62 -40.65
C ALA A 58 -13.85 -30.53 -40.23
N SER A 59 -12.85 -30.99 -39.48
CA SER A 59 -11.41 -30.88 -39.76
C SER A 59 -10.88 -29.58 -40.39
N ASN A 60 -9.98 -28.88 -39.67
CA ASN A 60 -8.56 -28.85 -40.02
C ASN A 60 -7.72 -28.10 -38.96
N LYS A 61 -6.71 -28.79 -38.41
CA LYS A 61 -5.62 -28.19 -37.65
C LYS A 61 -4.73 -27.37 -38.60
N LYS A 62 -4.38 -26.13 -38.24
CA LYS A 62 -3.14 -25.48 -38.71
C LYS A 62 -2.45 -24.73 -37.57
N GLN A 63 -1.21 -25.12 -37.33
CA GLN A 63 -0.19 -24.46 -36.52
C GLN A 63 0.18 -23.09 -37.10
N TYR A 64 0.51 -22.13 -36.24
CA TYR A 64 1.24 -20.92 -36.64
C TYR A 64 2.61 -20.92 -35.95
N LYS A 65 3.67 -20.94 -36.78
CA LYS A 65 5.05 -20.68 -36.41
C LYS A 65 5.29 -19.17 -36.37
N LEU A 66 5.97 -18.71 -35.33
CA LEU A 66 6.58 -17.38 -35.23
C LEU A 66 7.79 -17.28 -36.16
N ASN A 67 8.01 -16.11 -36.75
CA ASN A 67 9.34 -15.61 -37.09
C ASN A 67 9.38 -14.07 -37.11
N ALA A 68 10.55 -13.57 -36.77
CA ALA A 68 10.87 -12.22 -36.35
C ALA A 68 11.32 -11.29 -37.49
N THR A 69 11.55 -10.02 -37.10
CA THR A 69 12.40 -8.96 -37.67
C THR A 69 11.77 -7.84 -38.55
N SER A 70 11.90 -6.63 -37.98
CA SER A 70 12.37 -5.36 -38.57
C SER A 70 11.51 -4.52 -39.52
N ALA A 71 11.18 -3.33 -38.99
CA ALA A 71 11.41 -1.98 -39.51
C ALA A 71 10.58 -1.40 -40.69
N THR A 72 10.08 -0.19 -40.39
CA THR A 72 9.75 0.98 -41.23
C THR A 72 8.41 1.10 -41.96
N VAL A 73 7.94 2.34 -41.89
CA VAL A 73 6.60 2.93 -42.11
C VAL A 73 6.37 3.27 -43.57
N THR A 74 5.13 3.10 -44.06
CA THR A 74 4.47 4.01 -45.03
C THR A 74 2.94 3.93 -44.90
N GLU A 75 2.30 5.10 -44.92
CA GLU A 75 0.85 5.32 -44.92
C GLU A 75 0.20 4.92 -46.24
N SER A 76 -1.02 4.38 -46.18
CA SER A 76 -2.03 4.57 -47.23
C SER A 76 -3.44 4.44 -46.64
N GLU A 77 -4.25 5.49 -46.84
CA GLU A 77 -5.66 5.54 -46.47
C GLU A 77 -6.52 4.69 -47.42
N SER A 78 -7.51 3.96 -46.86
CA SER A 78 -8.78 3.77 -47.56
C SER A 78 -9.94 3.51 -46.57
N LYS A 79 -11.05 4.19 -46.84
CA LYS A 79 -12.29 4.28 -46.05
C LYS A 79 -13.10 2.98 -46.08
N CYS A 80 -13.84 2.70 -45.00
CA CYS A 80 -15.32 2.61 -44.98
C CYS A 80 -15.88 1.58 -43.97
N GLY A 81 -16.53 2.12 -42.92
CA GLY A 81 -17.73 1.61 -42.21
C GLY A 81 -17.95 0.13 -41.92
N LYS A 82 -18.11 -0.21 -40.62
CA LYS A 82 -19.37 -0.72 -40.04
C LYS A 82 -19.26 -1.06 -38.54
N ARG A 83 -20.29 -0.62 -37.80
CA ARG A 83 -20.94 -1.24 -36.62
C ARG A 83 -20.07 -1.63 -35.41
N ARG A 84 -20.21 -0.82 -34.36
CA ARG A 84 -20.00 -1.20 -32.95
C ARG A 84 -20.99 -2.31 -32.56
N GLN A 85 -20.49 -3.38 -31.96
CA GLN A 85 -21.26 -4.29 -31.12
C GLN A 85 -20.53 -4.41 -29.77
N LEU A 86 -21.25 -4.10 -28.70
CA LEU A 86 -20.80 -4.11 -27.31
C LEU A 86 -20.38 -5.52 -26.86
N LEU A 87 -19.34 -5.60 -26.03
CA LEU A 87 -19.10 -6.72 -25.12
C LEU A 87 -19.13 -6.16 -23.70
N GLU A 88 -20.29 -6.32 -23.07
CA GLU A 88 -20.52 -6.17 -21.62
C GLU A 88 -19.67 -7.21 -20.86
N PRO A 89 -18.84 -6.82 -19.87
CA PRO A 89 -18.22 -7.78 -18.97
C PRO A 89 -19.19 -8.13 -17.85
N THR A 90 -19.82 -9.30 -17.96
CA THR A 90 -20.55 -9.92 -16.85
C THR A 90 -19.59 -10.24 -15.70
N ARG A 91 -19.75 -9.55 -14.56
CA ARG A 91 -19.15 -9.91 -13.27
C ARG A 91 -19.48 -11.36 -12.94
N THR A 92 -18.46 -12.20 -12.76
CA THR A 92 -18.61 -13.53 -12.15
C THR A 92 -17.96 -13.51 -10.77
N ASN A 93 -18.73 -14.00 -9.80
CA ASN A 93 -18.45 -14.00 -8.38
C ASN A 93 -17.07 -14.55 -8.01
N ILE A 94 -16.49 -13.97 -6.96
CA ILE A 94 -15.33 -14.48 -6.21
C ILE A 94 -15.63 -15.92 -5.76
N GLY A 95 -15.15 -16.87 -6.55
CA GLY A 95 -15.25 -18.30 -6.32
C GLY A 95 -13.85 -18.88 -6.06
N ARG A 96 -13.71 -19.49 -4.88
CA ARG A 96 -12.64 -20.36 -4.40
C ARG A 96 -11.72 -20.94 -5.51
N ASN A 97 -10.62 -20.26 -5.80
CA ASN A 97 -9.50 -20.78 -6.60
C ASN A 97 -8.16 -20.43 -5.93
N ALA A 98 -7.98 -20.85 -4.67
CA ALA A 98 -6.64 -20.95 -4.12
C ALA A 98 -5.95 -22.16 -4.75
N SER A 99 -5.13 -21.96 -5.79
CA SER A 99 -3.92 -22.77 -6.10
C SER A 99 -3.23 -22.51 -7.47
N ILE A 100 -3.57 -21.46 -8.24
CA ILE A 100 -2.82 -21.13 -9.48
C ILE A 100 -2.10 -19.79 -9.37
N SER A 101 -2.73 -18.79 -8.72
CA SER A 101 -2.12 -17.48 -8.46
C SER A 101 -0.84 -17.58 -7.62
N THR A 102 -0.84 -18.42 -6.57
CA THR A 102 0.33 -18.65 -5.72
C THR A 102 1.50 -19.30 -6.46
N ALA A 103 1.23 -20.24 -7.36
CA ALA A 103 2.26 -20.90 -8.15
C ALA A 103 2.90 -19.96 -9.19
N ASN A 104 2.08 -19.07 -9.79
CA ASN A 104 2.57 -18.05 -10.71
C ASN A 104 3.35 -16.95 -9.97
N ALA A 105 2.89 -16.54 -8.78
CA ALA A 105 3.63 -15.61 -7.91
C ALA A 105 4.99 -16.18 -7.51
N LEU A 106 5.06 -17.46 -7.13
CA LEU A 106 6.32 -18.15 -6.81
C LEU A 106 7.27 -18.25 -8.03
N ARG A 107 6.75 -18.48 -9.24
CA ARG A 107 7.57 -18.47 -10.46
C ARG A 107 8.06 -17.08 -10.86
N GLN A 108 7.27 -16.04 -10.60
CA GLN A 108 7.68 -14.65 -10.84
C GLN A 108 8.78 -14.20 -9.86
N LEU A 109 8.77 -14.71 -8.62
CA LEU A 109 9.87 -14.52 -7.65
C LEU A 109 11.18 -15.21 -8.09
N GLN A 110 11.11 -16.32 -8.82
CA GLN A 110 12.31 -17.04 -9.29
C GLN A 110 12.98 -16.39 -10.51
N ASN A 111 12.23 -15.69 -11.36
CA ASN A 111 12.75 -15.16 -12.64
C ASN A 111 13.24 -13.70 -12.57
N SER A 112 13.15 -13.04 -11.41
CA SER A 112 13.51 -11.62 -11.23
C SER A 112 14.92 -11.41 -10.64
N ASN A 113 15.71 -12.48 -10.50
CA ASN A 113 16.92 -12.50 -9.68
C ASN A 113 18.21 -11.96 -10.33
N ASP A 114 18.20 -11.47 -11.56
CA ASP A 114 19.45 -11.24 -12.28
C ASP A 114 20.15 -9.89 -12.02
N ASN A 115 19.72 -9.06 -11.07
CA ASN A 115 20.45 -7.84 -10.67
C ASN A 115 20.09 -7.26 -9.28
N LEU A 116 19.57 -8.07 -8.35
CA LEU A 116 19.27 -7.58 -6.99
C LEU A 116 20.55 -7.55 -6.12
N PRO A 117 20.76 -6.49 -5.33
CA PRO A 117 21.95 -6.35 -4.50
C PRO A 117 22.09 -7.46 -3.45
N GLN A 118 23.32 -7.90 -3.20
CA GLN A 118 23.76 -9.07 -2.39
C GLN A 118 23.39 -9.06 -0.88
N ILE A 119 22.42 -8.26 -0.44
CA ILE A 119 22.00 -8.21 0.96
C ILE A 119 20.77 -9.11 1.12
N ASP A 120 21.00 -10.30 1.70
CA ASP A 120 19.94 -11.21 2.11
C ASP A 120 19.67 -11.14 3.63
N GLU A 121 18.65 -11.86 4.09
CA GLU A 121 18.28 -11.96 5.52
C GLU A 121 19.43 -12.48 6.40
N THR A 122 20.38 -13.22 5.82
CA THR A 122 21.50 -13.81 6.56
C THR A 122 22.66 -12.84 6.75
N SER A 123 22.66 -11.74 6.00
CA SER A 123 23.70 -10.72 6.06
C SER A 123 23.83 -10.10 7.47
N PRO A 124 25.05 -9.73 7.92
CA PRO A 124 25.23 -9.10 9.22
C PRO A 124 24.44 -7.81 9.40
N LEU A 125 24.23 -7.05 8.31
CA LEU A 125 23.43 -5.83 8.33
C LEU A 125 21.97 -6.16 8.62
N ALA A 126 21.37 -7.09 7.86
CA ALA A 126 19.97 -7.46 8.04
C ALA A 126 19.71 -7.97 9.46
N LYS A 127 20.60 -8.83 9.97
CA LYS A 127 20.52 -9.36 11.35
C LYS A 127 20.53 -8.26 12.41
N ARG A 128 21.40 -7.26 12.28
CA ARG A 128 21.47 -6.15 13.26
C ARG A 128 20.20 -5.30 13.27
N ILE A 129 19.71 -4.93 12.09
CA ILE A 129 18.49 -4.13 11.97
C ILE A 129 17.26 -4.92 12.43
N LEU A 130 17.14 -6.20 12.06
CA LEU A 130 16.05 -7.06 12.53
C LEU A 130 16.08 -7.27 14.04
N ALA A 131 17.27 -7.49 14.63
CA ALA A 131 17.41 -7.64 16.08
C ALA A 131 17.07 -6.34 16.82
N MET A 132 17.53 -5.19 16.29
CA MET A 132 17.15 -3.86 16.77
C MET A 132 15.63 -3.64 16.70
N PHE A 133 14.99 -4.05 15.60
CA PHE A 133 13.56 -3.89 15.46
C PHE A 133 12.81 -4.80 16.43
N GLN A 134 13.29 -6.01 16.71
CA GLN A 134 12.63 -6.93 17.64
C GLN A 134 12.71 -6.47 19.10
N ASP A 135 13.87 -5.98 19.53
CA ASP A 135 14.08 -5.46 20.89
C ASP A 135 14.94 -4.19 20.85
N PRO A 136 14.32 -3.01 20.63
CA PRO A 136 15.06 -1.75 20.59
C PRO A 136 15.74 -1.43 21.93
N ALA A 137 15.14 -1.85 23.05
CA ALA A 137 15.64 -1.56 24.39
C ALA A 137 16.93 -2.32 24.70
N SER A 138 17.09 -3.55 24.23
CA SER A 138 18.35 -4.29 24.38
C SER A 138 19.45 -3.83 23.40
N HIS A 139 19.10 -3.09 22.35
CA HIS A 139 20.01 -2.68 21.28
C HIS A 139 20.38 -1.18 21.31
N THR A 140 20.18 -0.48 22.44
CA THR A 140 20.50 0.95 22.55
C THR A 140 21.95 1.28 22.23
N THR A 141 22.89 0.40 22.57
CA THR A 141 24.32 0.58 22.26
C THR A 141 24.56 0.60 20.74
N TYR A 142 23.90 -0.30 20.00
CA TYR A 142 23.96 -0.31 18.54
C TYR A 142 23.28 0.93 17.95
N LEU A 143 22.07 1.26 18.42
CA LEU A 143 21.31 2.42 17.95
C LEU A 143 22.07 3.74 18.11
N ARG A 144 22.91 3.88 19.14
CA ARG A 144 23.74 5.08 19.39
C ARG A 144 25.14 5.01 18.77
N SER A 145 25.46 3.92 18.07
CA SER A 145 26.79 3.71 17.49
C SER A 145 26.92 4.29 16.09
N THR A 146 28.16 4.59 15.69
CA THR A 146 28.50 4.91 14.29
C THR A 146 28.20 3.75 13.34
N GLN A 147 28.18 2.51 13.84
CA GLN A 147 27.83 1.34 13.04
C GLN A 147 26.38 1.40 12.55
N PHE A 148 25.43 1.90 13.36
CA PHE A 148 24.05 2.04 12.93
C PHE A 148 23.91 3.12 11.83
N ALA A 149 24.61 4.25 11.97
CA ALA A 149 24.68 5.26 10.91
C ALA A 149 25.23 4.65 9.60
N HIS A 150 26.34 3.90 9.65
CA HIS A 150 26.90 3.23 8.48
C HIS A 150 25.94 2.18 7.87
N ASP A 151 25.16 1.48 8.69
CA ASP A 151 24.17 0.52 8.21
C ASP A 151 23.02 1.23 7.47
N ILE A 152 22.53 2.37 7.98
CA ILE A 152 21.55 3.22 7.27
C ILE A 152 22.14 3.70 5.94
N LEU A 153 23.36 4.23 5.93
CA LEU A 153 24.01 4.70 4.71
C LEU A 153 24.15 3.58 3.67
N LYS A 154 24.48 2.37 4.11
CA LYS A 154 24.57 1.18 3.24
C LYS A 154 23.20 0.77 2.70
N LEU A 155 22.15 0.81 3.53
CA LEU A 155 20.77 0.60 3.09
C LEU A 155 20.37 1.63 2.04
N CYS A 156 20.61 2.92 2.29
CA CYS A 156 20.29 4.01 1.38
C CYS A 156 21.01 3.84 0.04
N HIS A 157 22.31 3.56 0.03
CA HIS A 157 23.06 3.29 -1.19
C HIS A 157 22.42 2.16 -2.01
N THR A 158 22.07 1.07 -1.35
CA THR A 158 21.53 -0.13 -1.99
C THR A 158 20.11 0.09 -2.54
N ILE A 159 19.24 0.71 -1.74
CA ILE A 159 17.86 1.00 -2.12
C ILE A 159 17.78 2.05 -3.23
N LYS A 160 18.66 3.05 -3.26
CA LYS A 160 18.70 4.03 -4.36
C LYS A 160 18.84 3.33 -5.71
N ASN A 161 19.74 2.35 -5.81
CA ASN A 161 19.95 1.59 -7.05
C ASN A 161 18.70 0.78 -7.42
N LEU A 162 18.02 0.22 -6.42
CA LEU A 162 16.77 -0.53 -6.60
C LEU A 162 15.63 0.38 -7.10
N LEU A 163 15.46 1.55 -6.49
CA LEU A 163 14.39 2.49 -6.84
C LEU A 163 14.66 3.29 -8.11
N GLN A 164 15.90 3.42 -8.55
CA GLN A 164 16.27 4.15 -9.78
C GLN A 164 15.59 3.61 -11.05
N ASN A 165 15.17 2.34 -11.03
CA ASN A 165 14.42 1.71 -12.12
C ASN A 165 12.94 1.47 -11.80
N SER A 166 12.49 1.85 -10.60
CA SER A 166 11.10 1.69 -10.20
C SER A 166 10.20 2.74 -10.85
N PRO A 167 8.98 2.38 -11.27
CA PRO A 167 8.02 3.34 -11.80
C PRO A 167 7.52 4.27 -10.68
N ARG A 168 7.07 5.48 -11.05
CA ARG A 168 6.44 6.42 -10.12
C ARG A 168 5.06 5.98 -9.64
N CYS A 169 4.42 5.09 -10.38
CA CYS A 169 3.17 4.42 -10.02
C CYS A 169 3.41 2.91 -10.09
N ALA A 170 3.28 2.21 -8.96
CA ALA A 170 3.40 0.75 -8.93
C ALA A 170 2.05 0.08 -9.23
N PHE A 171 2.06 -1.12 -9.80
CA PHE A 171 0.84 -1.90 -10.06
C PHE A 171 0.92 -3.21 -9.26
N LEU A 172 -0.08 -3.46 -8.43
CA LEU A 172 -0.09 -4.53 -7.43
C LEU A 172 -1.33 -5.40 -7.59
N SER A 173 -1.24 -6.65 -7.12
CA SER A 173 -2.37 -7.58 -7.08
C SER A 173 -2.75 -7.91 -5.64
N SER A 174 -4.04 -8.11 -5.38
CA SER A 174 -4.50 -8.57 -4.07
C SER A 174 -3.97 -9.96 -3.70
N PRO A 175 -3.87 -10.29 -2.40
CA PRO A 175 -4.20 -9.45 -1.24
C PRO A 175 -3.14 -8.38 -0.95
N CYS A 176 -3.57 -7.22 -0.43
CA CYS A 176 -2.71 -6.12 -0.02
C CYS A 176 -3.08 -5.64 1.39
N TYR A 177 -2.08 -5.35 2.23
CA TYR A 177 -2.23 -4.60 3.47
C TYR A 177 -1.74 -3.18 3.21
N VAL A 178 -2.60 -2.19 3.47
CA VAL A 178 -2.32 -0.77 3.20
C VAL A 178 -2.20 -0.04 4.54
N PHE A 179 -1.09 0.67 4.74
CA PHE A 179 -0.74 1.39 5.96
C PHE A 179 -0.61 2.88 5.67
N GLY A 180 -1.22 3.70 6.53
CA GLY A 180 -1.07 5.16 6.48
C GLY A 180 0.20 5.65 7.16
N ASP A 181 0.11 6.86 7.71
CA ASP A 181 1.24 7.58 8.32
C ASP A 181 1.85 6.81 9.50
N ILE A 182 3.19 6.80 9.59
CA ILE A 182 3.95 6.15 10.66
C ILE A 182 4.61 7.18 11.58
N HIS A 183 5.08 8.30 11.03
CA HIS A 183 5.61 9.46 11.78
C HIS A 183 6.61 9.12 12.88
N GLY A 184 7.62 8.31 12.55
CA GLY A 184 8.65 7.91 13.51
C GLY A 184 8.10 7.21 14.75
N ASN A 185 6.91 6.61 14.68
CA ASN A 185 6.31 5.80 15.73
C ASN A 185 6.66 4.33 15.52
N LEU A 186 7.74 3.89 16.17
CA LEU A 186 8.18 2.49 16.09
C LEU A 186 7.18 1.54 16.76
N GLU A 187 6.40 2.00 17.76
CA GLU A 187 5.41 1.19 18.46
C GLU A 187 4.26 0.78 17.53
N ASP A 188 3.87 1.63 16.57
CA ASP A 188 2.86 1.29 15.57
C ASP A 188 3.38 0.20 14.62
N LEU A 189 4.65 0.27 14.20
CA LEU A 189 5.26 -0.79 13.39
C LEU A 189 5.35 -2.11 14.16
N HIS A 190 5.63 -2.08 15.46
CA HIS A 190 5.56 -3.25 16.33
C HIS A 190 4.15 -3.82 16.40
N PHE A 191 3.15 -2.95 16.63
CA PHE A 191 1.74 -3.35 16.66
C PHE A 191 1.35 -4.05 15.36
N PHE A 192 1.69 -3.50 14.21
CA PHE A 192 1.40 -4.14 12.92
C PHE A 192 2.18 -5.46 12.74
N SER A 193 3.45 -5.50 13.15
CA SER A 193 4.26 -6.72 13.12
C SER A 193 3.62 -7.85 13.93
N ASP A 194 3.19 -7.56 15.15
CA ASP A 194 2.62 -8.57 16.05
C ASP A 194 1.26 -9.10 15.59
N ASN A 195 0.50 -8.26 14.88
CA ASN A 195 -0.88 -8.59 14.47
C ASN A 195 -0.99 -9.09 13.02
N ILE A 196 -0.13 -8.64 12.10
CA ILE A 196 -0.29 -8.88 10.66
C ILE A 196 0.82 -9.78 10.12
N TRP A 197 2.09 -9.51 10.44
CA TRP A 197 3.24 -10.27 9.92
C TRP A 197 4.10 -10.89 11.01
N ARG A 198 3.47 -11.48 12.03
CA ARG A 198 4.16 -12.04 13.22
C ARG A 198 5.24 -13.06 12.89
N LEU A 199 5.05 -13.83 11.81
CA LEU A 199 6.02 -14.83 11.33
C LEU A 199 7.01 -14.25 10.30
N GLY A 200 6.93 -12.95 10.01
CA GLY A 200 7.69 -12.24 8.98
C GLY A 200 6.85 -11.90 7.75
N MET A 201 7.15 -10.77 7.12
CA MET A 201 6.50 -10.32 5.87
C MET A 201 6.76 -11.30 4.70
N SER A 202 7.88 -12.03 4.73
CA SER A 202 8.22 -13.04 3.72
C SER A 202 7.21 -14.20 3.71
N LEU A 203 6.82 -14.67 4.89
CA LEU A 203 5.86 -15.78 5.10
C LEU A 203 4.39 -15.34 5.10
N THR A 204 4.12 -14.04 5.22
CA THR A 204 2.75 -13.51 5.23
C THR A 204 2.20 -13.40 3.81
N ALA A 205 0.98 -13.87 3.57
CA ALA A 205 0.36 -13.80 2.24
C ALA A 205 -0.09 -12.36 1.92
N GLY A 206 0.33 -11.84 0.76
CA GLY A 206 -0.04 -10.52 0.26
C GLY A 206 1.11 -9.53 0.14
N ASN A 207 0.79 -8.36 -0.39
CA ASN A 207 1.68 -7.22 -0.53
C ASN A 207 1.49 -6.25 0.63
N PHE A 208 2.55 -5.52 0.99
CA PHE A 208 2.56 -4.48 2.02
C PHE A 208 2.76 -3.14 1.35
N VAL A 209 1.80 -2.24 1.51
CA VAL A 209 1.79 -0.92 0.87
C VAL A 209 1.77 0.12 1.98
N PHE A 210 2.86 0.88 2.11
CA PHE A 210 2.92 2.01 3.01
C PHE A 210 2.74 3.30 2.20
N LEU A 211 1.82 4.15 2.63
CA LEU A 211 1.39 5.31 1.84
C LEU A 211 2.31 6.53 1.98
N GLY A 212 3.20 6.57 2.98
CA GLY A 212 4.16 7.66 3.18
C GLY A 212 4.27 8.06 4.64
N ASP A 213 4.92 9.19 4.89
CA ASP A 213 5.11 9.82 6.19
C ASP A 213 5.70 8.86 7.23
N TYR A 214 6.92 8.42 6.96
CA TYR A 214 7.71 7.56 7.83
C TYR A 214 8.41 8.32 8.95
N VAL A 215 8.65 9.62 8.74
CA VAL A 215 9.49 10.46 9.59
C VAL A 215 8.73 11.66 10.18
N ASP A 216 9.44 12.37 11.05
CA ASP A 216 9.00 13.48 11.89
C ASP A 216 7.87 13.14 12.88
N ARG A 217 7.53 14.10 13.76
CA ARG A 217 6.52 14.03 14.84
C ARG A 217 6.83 13.04 15.98
N GLY A 218 7.29 11.84 15.66
CA GLY A 218 7.74 10.80 16.59
C GLY A 218 9.23 10.88 16.92
N ARG A 219 9.72 9.93 17.72
CA ARG A 219 11.09 9.93 18.27
C ARG A 219 11.99 8.83 17.70
N ASN A 220 11.45 7.99 16.82
CA ASN A 220 12.13 6.80 16.28
C ASN A 220 12.20 6.83 14.76
N CYS A 221 12.43 8.01 14.16
CA CYS A 221 12.47 8.18 12.71
C CYS A 221 13.57 7.31 12.08
N LEU A 222 14.76 7.29 12.69
CA LEU A 222 15.91 6.51 12.19
C LEU A 222 15.63 5.01 12.20
N GLU A 223 15.00 4.50 13.26
CA GLU A 223 14.61 3.10 13.41
C GLU A 223 13.54 2.71 12.40
N CYS A 224 12.49 3.52 12.25
CA CYS A 224 11.42 3.30 11.29
C CYS A 224 11.96 3.23 9.85
N VAL A 225 12.77 4.23 9.46
CA VAL A 225 13.41 4.27 8.14
C VAL A 225 14.31 3.06 7.94
N ALA A 226 15.18 2.73 8.89
CA ALA A 226 16.11 1.62 8.74
C ALA A 226 15.38 0.28 8.58
N TYR A 227 14.33 0.04 9.37
CA TYR A 227 13.52 -1.18 9.26
C TYR A 227 12.76 -1.26 7.93
N LEU A 228 12.04 -0.20 7.55
CA LEU A 228 11.24 -0.19 6.31
C LEU A 228 12.11 -0.30 5.05
N LEU A 229 13.26 0.39 5.02
CA LEU A 229 14.22 0.25 3.93
C LEU A 229 14.80 -1.17 3.85
N LEU A 230 15.08 -1.81 4.98
CA LEU A 230 15.48 -3.21 4.97
C LEU A 230 14.36 -4.13 4.46
N MET A 231 13.12 -3.91 4.88
CA MET A 231 11.98 -4.71 4.39
C MET A 231 11.80 -4.55 2.88
N LYS A 232 11.93 -3.33 2.35
CA LYS A 232 11.93 -3.08 0.90
C LYS A 232 13.08 -3.80 0.19
N LEU A 233 14.25 -3.85 0.80
CA LEU A 233 15.43 -4.50 0.23
C LEU A 233 15.25 -6.01 0.13
N LEU A 234 14.78 -6.63 1.22
CA LEU A 234 14.60 -8.08 1.31
C LEU A 234 13.40 -8.58 0.49
N LEU A 235 12.37 -7.75 0.36
CA LEU A 235 11.10 -8.12 -0.25
C LEU A 235 10.67 -7.10 -1.34
N PRO A 236 11.49 -6.89 -2.39
CA PRO A 236 11.31 -5.79 -3.32
C PRO A 236 10.02 -5.84 -4.12
N HIS A 237 9.46 -7.04 -4.32
CA HIS A 237 8.20 -7.27 -5.02
C HIS A 237 6.97 -7.31 -4.10
N LYS A 238 7.14 -7.45 -2.77
CA LYS A 238 6.03 -7.50 -1.81
C LYS A 238 5.86 -6.20 -1.03
N VAL A 239 6.95 -5.47 -0.76
CA VAL A 239 6.91 -4.22 0.01
C VAL A 239 6.97 -3.03 -0.94
N THR A 240 5.97 -2.17 -0.88
CA THR A 240 5.89 -0.91 -1.62
C THR A 240 5.88 0.23 -0.61
N LEU A 241 6.86 1.12 -0.73
CA LEU A 241 6.97 2.33 0.07
C LEU A 241 6.68 3.51 -0.85
N LEU A 242 5.53 4.15 -0.66
CA LEU A 242 5.20 5.39 -1.36
C LEU A 242 5.86 6.58 -0.65
N ARG A 243 5.97 7.70 -1.36
CA ARG A 243 6.51 8.94 -0.82
C ARG A 243 5.39 9.76 -0.18
N GLY A 244 5.55 10.14 1.08
CA GLY A 244 4.73 11.15 1.74
C GLY A 244 5.34 12.55 1.66
N ASN A 245 4.65 13.54 2.24
CA ASN A 245 5.14 14.92 2.26
C ASN A 245 6.30 15.09 3.25
N HIS A 246 6.37 14.28 4.31
CA HIS A 246 7.49 14.26 5.24
C HIS A 246 8.76 13.63 4.64
N GLU A 247 8.66 12.93 3.52
CA GLU A 247 9.81 12.46 2.74
C GLU A 247 10.36 13.54 1.78
N THR A 248 10.36 14.80 2.22
CA THR A 248 10.95 15.96 1.51
C THR A 248 11.89 16.72 2.44
N ARG A 249 12.99 17.26 1.88
CA ARG A 249 14.02 17.97 2.66
C ARG A 249 13.45 19.17 3.41
N ASP A 250 12.51 19.89 2.79
CA ASP A 250 11.90 21.07 3.38
C ASP A 250 11.05 20.72 4.62
N VAL A 251 10.41 19.56 4.65
CA VAL A 251 9.58 19.14 5.80
C VAL A 251 10.44 18.47 6.87
N ASN A 252 11.19 17.44 6.51
CA ASN A 252 11.99 16.68 7.48
C ASN A 252 13.29 17.37 7.93
N GLY A 253 13.60 18.49 7.29
CA GLY A 253 14.62 19.46 7.69
C GLY A 253 14.08 20.62 8.53
N TRP A 254 12.77 20.73 8.76
CA TRP A 254 12.15 21.88 9.43
C TRP A 254 12.29 21.81 10.96
N GLU A 255 13.51 22.01 11.45
CA GLU A 255 13.84 21.95 12.87
C GLU A 255 13.06 22.97 13.71
N GLU A 256 12.75 24.16 13.18
CA GLU A 256 11.97 25.17 13.90
C GLU A 256 10.55 24.68 14.24
N HIS A 257 9.92 23.90 13.35
CA HIS A 257 8.55 23.43 13.54
C HIS A 257 8.50 22.11 14.32
N TYR A 258 9.36 21.14 13.98
CA TYR A 258 9.32 19.81 14.59
C TYR A 258 10.31 19.61 15.75
N GLY A 259 11.27 20.52 15.94
CA GLY A 259 12.27 20.46 17.01
C GLY A 259 13.00 19.12 17.05
N GLU A 260 13.06 18.54 18.27
CA GLU A 260 13.73 17.26 18.52
C GLU A 260 13.10 16.07 17.80
N ARG A 261 11.87 16.24 17.30
CA ARG A 261 11.15 15.20 16.56
C ARG A 261 11.42 15.26 15.07
N SER A 262 12.07 16.31 14.54
CA SER A 262 12.48 16.34 13.13
C SER A 262 13.49 15.24 12.82
N PHE A 263 13.44 14.72 11.60
CA PHE A 263 14.36 13.68 11.15
C PHE A 263 15.81 14.15 11.16
N ILE A 264 16.07 15.37 10.66
CA ILE A 264 17.42 15.95 10.63
C ILE A 264 17.99 16.10 12.03
N TYR A 265 17.19 16.58 13.00
CA TYR A 265 17.63 16.74 14.38
C TYR A 265 17.97 15.38 14.98
N GLN A 266 17.10 14.37 14.82
CA GLN A 266 17.35 13.03 15.35
C GLN A 266 18.65 12.43 14.80
N ALA A 267 18.96 12.65 13.52
CA ALA A 267 20.21 12.20 12.91
C ALA A 267 21.43 12.92 13.49
N ARG A 268 21.41 14.25 13.58
CA ARG A 268 22.51 15.08 14.12
C ARG A 268 22.75 14.82 15.60
N ALA A 269 21.69 14.82 16.41
CA ALA A 269 21.76 14.58 17.84
C ALA A 269 22.35 13.20 18.16
N ARG A 270 22.11 12.20 17.30
CA ARG A 270 22.56 10.82 17.53
C ARG A 270 23.97 10.54 17.02
N PHE A 271 24.36 11.13 15.89
CA PHE A 271 25.62 10.79 15.21
C PHE A 271 26.62 11.94 15.09
N GLY A 272 26.28 13.12 15.64
CA GLY A 272 27.02 14.37 15.44
C GLY A 272 26.63 15.06 14.13
N ASP A 273 27.02 16.33 13.99
CA ASP A 273 26.54 17.19 12.91
C ASP A 273 26.89 16.66 11.51
N GLU A 274 28.15 16.27 11.28
CA GLU A 274 28.62 15.83 9.96
C GLU A 274 28.02 14.49 9.53
N LEU A 275 28.14 13.46 10.37
CA LEU A 275 27.64 12.12 10.06
C LEU A 275 26.11 12.06 10.09
N GLY A 276 25.48 12.78 11.01
CA GLY A 276 24.03 12.91 11.09
C GLY A 276 23.44 13.61 9.85
N PHE A 277 24.07 14.70 9.39
CA PHE A 277 23.68 15.34 8.13
C PHE A 277 23.84 14.40 6.94
N LEU A 278 24.93 13.63 6.88
CA LEU A 278 25.13 12.66 5.80
C LEU A 278 24.04 11.57 5.79
N VAL A 279 23.66 11.04 6.96
CA VAL A 279 22.56 10.07 7.10
C VAL A 279 21.24 10.68 6.59
N TRP A 280 20.94 11.91 6.99
CA TRP A 280 19.74 12.63 6.58
C TRP A 280 19.70 12.87 5.06
N GLU A 281 20.79 13.36 4.47
CA GLU A 281 20.85 13.66 3.03
C GLU A 281 20.81 12.37 2.18
N GLU A 282 21.52 11.31 2.58
CA GLU A 282 21.49 10.04 1.86
C GLU A 282 20.12 9.35 1.95
N SER A 283 19.40 9.54 3.05
CA SER A 283 18.00 9.09 3.19
C SER A 283 17.07 9.91 2.29
N ASN A 284 17.23 11.23 2.21
CA ASN A 284 16.45 12.06 1.29
C ASN A 284 16.70 11.68 -0.18
N LYS A 285 17.93 11.31 -0.56
CA LYS A 285 18.19 10.75 -1.91
C LYS A 285 17.42 9.45 -2.18
N VAL A 286 17.10 8.65 -1.15
CA VAL A 286 16.18 7.50 -1.31
C VAL A 286 14.76 7.99 -1.51
N PHE A 287 14.30 8.93 -0.67
CA PHE A 287 12.97 9.52 -0.73
C PHE A 287 12.65 10.15 -2.09
N ASP A 288 13.63 10.81 -2.71
CA ASP A 288 13.53 11.39 -4.07
C ASP A 288 13.20 10.35 -5.15
N ARG A 289 13.38 9.06 -4.86
CA ARG A 289 13.15 7.93 -5.77
C ARG A 289 11.93 7.07 -5.40
N MET A 290 11.30 7.29 -4.25
CA MET A 290 10.14 6.51 -3.80
C MET A 290 8.91 6.81 -4.67
N PRO A 291 8.17 5.80 -5.18
CA PRO A 291 6.95 6.00 -5.97
C PRO A 291 5.95 6.99 -5.34
N LEU A 292 5.22 7.74 -6.17
CA LEU A 292 4.16 8.67 -5.69
C LEU A 292 2.83 7.95 -5.43
N SER A 293 2.57 6.86 -6.14
CA SER A 293 1.28 6.16 -6.07
C SER A 293 1.44 4.67 -6.36
N CYS A 294 0.39 3.91 -6.10
CA CYS A 294 0.22 2.59 -6.68
C CYS A 294 -1.24 2.32 -7.04
N VAL A 295 -1.48 1.29 -7.84
CA VAL A 295 -2.81 0.83 -8.22
C VAL A 295 -2.93 -0.66 -7.88
N ILE A 296 -3.93 -1.01 -7.09
CA ILE A 296 -4.23 -2.38 -6.69
C ILE A 296 -5.34 -2.92 -7.59
N ASP A 297 -5.12 -4.09 -8.18
CA ASP A 297 -6.08 -4.83 -9.03
C ASP A 297 -6.67 -4.01 -10.20
N GLN A 298 -5.96 -2.96 -10.66
CA GLN A 298 -6.46 -2.02 -11.66
C GLN A 298 -7.79 -1.34 -11.26
N ASP A 299 -8.08 -1.25 -9.96
CA ASP A 299 -9.37 -0.79 -9.43
C ASP A 299 -9.24 0.22 -8.28
N ILE A 300 -8.17 0.12 -7.48
CA ILE A 300 -7.97 0.99 -6.31
C ILE A 300 -6.72 1.81 -6.51
N PHE A 301 -6.85 3.14 -6.56
CA PHE A 301 -5.73 4.07 -6.61
C PHE A 301 -5.26 4.42 -5.20
N CYS A 302 -3.99 4.22 -4.92
CA CYS A 302 -3.38 4.51 -3.63
C CYS A 302 -2.36 5.63 -3.78
N VAL A 303 -2.42 6.63 -2.91
CA VAL A 303 -1.58 7.83 -2.93
C VAL A 303 -1.43 8.37 -1.51
N HIS A 304 -0.44 9.22 -1.22
CA HIS A 304 -0.29 9.80 0.11
C HIS A 304 -1.33 10.90 0.38
N GLY A 305 -1.21 12.01 -0.34
CA GLY A 305 -2.11 13.15 -0.28
C GLY A 305 -3.37 12.87 -1.07
N GLY A 306 -3.33 13.09 -2.38
CA GLY A 306 -4.54 13.01 -3.20
C GLY A 306 -4.32 12.98 -4.69
N ILE A 307 -5.42 13.21 -5.41
CA ILE A 307 -5.46 13.16 -6.87
C ILE A 307 -4.69 14.36 -7.45
N PRO A 308 -3.79 14.17 -8.42
CA PRO A 308 -3.13 15.30 -9.07
C PRO A 308 -4.12 16.11 -9.90
N ARG A 309 -3.97 17.45 -9.95
CA ARG A 309 -4.87 18.33 -10.71
C ARG A 309 -4.88 18.06 -12.22
N SER A 310 -3.85 17.37 -12.72
CA SER A 310 -3.80 16.88 -14.11
C SER A 310 -4.78 15.74 -14.38
N MET A 311 -5.32 15.11 -13.34
CA MET A 311 -6.26 13.98 -13.40
C MET A 311 -5.74 12.77 -14.19
N SER A 312 -4.42 12.67 -14.35
CA SER A 312 -3.76 11.74 -15.26
C SER A 312 -2.69 10.93 -14.54
N ILE A 313 -2.88 9.62 -14.47
CA ILE A 313 -1.88 8.66 -13.98
C ILE A 313 -0.67 8.62 -14.91
N GLN A 314 -0.87 8.88 -16.20
CA GLN A 314 0.23 9.01 -17.14
C GLN A 314 1.16 10.15 -16.73
N ASP A 315 0.61 11.27 -16.26
CA ASP A 315 1.44 12.37 -15.78
C ASP A 315 2.22 12.00 -14.52
N VAL A 316 1.63 11.19 -13.62
CA VAL A 316 2.34 10.65 -12.44
C VAL A 316 3.50 9.76 -12.88
N LEU A 317 3.28 8.89 -13.88
CA LEU A 317 4.32 8.02 -14.45
C LEU A 317 5.46 8.79 -15.12
N MET A 318 5.16 9.99 -15.65
CA MET A 318 6.13 10.85 -16.33
C MET A 318 6.95 11.74 -15.38
N VAL A 319 6.61 11.79 -14.08
CA VAL A 319 7.45 12.47 -13.09
C VAL A 319 8.86 11.84 -13.11
N PRO A 320 9.94 12.64 -13.13
CA PRO A 320 11.30 12.11 -13.08
C PRO A 320 11.50 11.12 -11.94
N ARG A 321 12.24 10.03 -12.20
CA ARG A 321 12.50 8.98 -11.20
C ARG A 321 13.32 9.47 -10.01
N VAL A 322 13.98 10.60 -10.17
CA VAL A 322 14.66 11.35 -9.11
C VAL A 322 14.01 12.72 -9.12
N ALA A 323 13.20 13.03 -8.10
CA ALA A 323 12.49 14.30 -8.01
C ALA A 323 12.70 14.92 -6.62
N GLY A 324 13.17 16.16 -6.56
CA GLY A 324 13.38 16.88 -5.31
C GLY A 324 12.07 17.39 -4.69
N ILE A 325 11.05 17.62 -5.52
CA ILE A 325 9.72 18.21 -5.24
C ILE A 325 9.81 19.60 -4.59
N ASN A 326 10.50 19.75 -3.45
CA ASN A 326 10.76 20.99 -2.76
C ASN A 326 12.08 20.86 -1.94
N PRO A 327 13.18 21.49 -2.40
CA PRO A 327 13.33 22.18 -3.69
C PRO A 327 13.41 21.17 -4.86
N PRO A 328 12.87 21.50 -6.04
CA PRO A 328 13.02 20.67 -7.23
C PRO A 328 14.45 20.71 -7.77
N TYR A 329 14.86 19.66 -8.50
CA TYR A 329 16.11 19.71 -9.26
C TYR A 329 15.97 20.59 -10.51
N GLU A 330 17.07 21.22 -10.95
CA GLU A 330 17.11 22.19 -12.06
C GLU A 330 16.50 21.68 -13.39
N HIS A 331 16.46 20.36 -13.59
CA HIS A 331 15.99 19.72 -14.82
C HIS A 331 14.52 19.27 -14.75
N GLU A 332 13.82 19.50 -13.65
CA GLU A 332 12.42 19.10 -13.49
C GLU A 332 11.47 20.14 -14.10
N SER A 333 10.56 19.71 -14.98
CA SER A 333 9.51 20.58 -15.51
C SER A 333 8.52 21.00 -14.41
N GLU A 334 8.00 22.23 -14.48
CA GLU A 334 6.96 22.74 -13.56
C GLU A 334 5.76 21.77 -13.45
N LYS A 335 5.33 21.18 -14.57
CA LYS A 335 4.24 20.19 -14.59
C LYS A 335 4.55 18.96 -13.73
N ALA A 336 5.76 18.40 -13.86
CA ALA A 336 6.16 17.22 -13.09
C ALA A 336 6.25 17.53 -11.59
N GLN A 337 6.76 18.71 -11.24
CA GLN A 337 6.81 19.17 -9.85
C GLN A 337 5.41 19.33 -9.27
N GLN A 338 4.51 19.97 -10.02
CA GLN A 338 3.12 20.14 -9.61
C GLN A 338 2.42 18.80 -9.39
N VAL A 339 2.54 17.86 -10.33
CA VAL A 339 1.93 16.52 -10.20
C VAL A 339 2.48 15.79 -8.96
N ALA A 340 3.80 15.86 -8.74
CA ALA A 340 4.42 15.23 -7.59
C ALA A 340 4.00 15.89 -6.26
N SER A 341 3.91 17.22 -6.23
CA SER A 341 3.41 17.99 -5.08
C SER A 341 1.95 17.65 -4.78
N ASP A 342 1.08 17.65 -5.79
CA ASP A 342 -0.33 17.31 -5.62
C ASP A 342 -0.51 15.88 -5.06
N CYS A 343 0.31 14.92 -5.50
CA CYS A 343 0.24 13.55 -4.97
C CYS A 343 0.55 13.47 -3.47
N ILE A 344 1.42 14.35 -2.93
CA ILE A 344 1.85 14.25 -1.52
C ILE A 344 1.18 15.28 -0.59
N TRP A 345 0.60 16.36 -1.13
CA TRP A 345 0.06 17.47 -0.33
C TRP A 345 -1.43 17.73 -0.48
N SER A 346 -2.11 17.11 -1.45
CA SER A 346 -3.53 17.41 -1.66
C SER A 346 -4.42 16.75 -0.61
N ASP A 347 -5.49 17.45 -0.23
CA ASP A 347 -6.51 16.95 0.70
C ASP A 347 -7.90 16.91 0.06
N PRO A 348 -8.82 16.06 0.52
CA PRO A 348 -10.24 16.21 0.24
C PRO A 348 -10.72 17.61 0.68
N ALA A 349 -11.60 18.23 -0.09
CA ALA A 349 -12.23 19.47 0.35
C ALA A 349 -13.17 19.20 1.54
N SER A 350 -13.10 20.04 2.58
CA SER A 350 -14.12 20.08 3.62
C SER A 350 -15.47 20.50 3.05
N GLU A 351 -16.57 20.24 3.76
CA GLU A 351 -17.91 20.70 3.34
C GLU A 351 -17.96 22.21 3.08
N GLU A 352 -17.24 23.01 3.87
CA GLU A 352 -17.16 24.46 3.66
C GLU A 352 -16.39 24.80 2.38
N GLN A 353 -15.23 24.17 2.15
CA GLN A 353 -14.44 24.39 0.93
C GLN A 353 -15.18 23.96 -0.33
N GLU A 354 -15.97 22.89 -0.27
CA GLU A 354 -16.77 22.40 -1.40
C GLU A 354 -17.74 23.48 -1.91
N HIS A 355 -18.31 24.28 -1.02
CA HIS A 355 -19.29 25.31 -1.36
C HIS A 355 -18.67 26.69 -1.64
N SER A 356 -17.40 26.92 -1.24
CA SER A 356 -16.80 28.26 -1.22
C SER A 356 -15.56 28.39 -2.12
N THR A 357 -14.61 27.46 -2.02
CA THR A 357 -13.28 27.57 -2.65
C THR A 357 -13.05 26.57 -3.77
N VAL A 358 -13.79 25.47 -3.81
CA VAL A 358 -13.69 24.48 -4.89
C VAL A 358 -14.34 25.04 -6.15
N ASN A 359 -13.59 25.04 -7.25
CA ASN A 359 -14.10 25.41 -8.55
C ASN A 359 -15.05 24.32 -9.07
N ALA A 360 -16.31 24.69 -9.37
CA ALA A 360 -17.34 23.74 -9.79
C ALA A 360 -17.05 23.05 -11.14
N ASP A 361 -16.23 23.63 -12.02
CA ASP A 361 -15.90 23.05 -13.32
C ASP A 361 -14.77 22.01 -13.21
N THR A 362 -13.74 22.31 -12.42
CA THR A 362 -12.57 21.44 -12.27
C THR A 362 -12.71 20.45 -11.10
N GLY A 363 -13.48 20.81 -10.08
CA GLY A 363 -13.57 20.07 -8.82
C GLY A 363 -12.36 20.26 -7.89
N PHE A 364 -11.52 21.27 -8.14
CA PHE A 364 -10.35 21.58 -7.30
C PHE A 364 -10.42 22.98 -6.71
N GLY A 365 -9.83 23.17 -5.54
CA GLY A 365 -9.67 24.46 -4.86
C GLY A 365 -8.31 24.60 -4.21
N GLU A 366 -8.06 25.72 -3.54
CA GLU A 366 -6.84 25.90 -2.73
C GLU A 366 -6.93 25.11 -1.42
N SER A 367 -5.83 24.47 -1.00
CA SER A 367 -5.76 23.77 0.30
C SER A 367 -5.42 24.76 1.42
N LEU A 368 -5.96 24.49 2.61
CA LEU A 368 -5.60 25.18 3.86
C LEU A 368 -4.13 24.98 4.25
N ARG A 369 -3.44 23.99 3.65
CA ARG A 369 -2.00 23.78 3.85
C ARG A 369 -1.14 24.91 3.26
N GLY A 370 -1.67 25.68 2.31
CA GLY A 370 -0.92 26.75 1.64
C GLY A 370 0.17 26.23 0.69
N GLY A 371 1.10 27.11 0.30
CA GLY A 371 2.26 26.71 -0.50
C GLY A 371 1.96 26.16 -1.91
N GLY A 372 0.76 26.46 -2.45
CA GLY A 372 0.31 25.94 -3.75
C GLY A 372 -0.33 24.55 -3.71
N ALA A 373 -0.50 23.97 -2.51
CA ALA A 373 -1.30 22.77 -2.30
C ALA A 373 -2.78 23.00 -2.64
N ILE A 374 -3.47 21.94 -3.05
CA ILE A 374 -4.85 21.98 -3.52
C ILE A 374 -5.75 21.10 -2.67
N CYS A 375 -7.03 21.43 -2.62
CA CYS A 375 -8.06 20.49 -2.21
C CYS A 375 -8.81 19.94 -3.42
N PHE A 376 -9.35 18.73 -3.31
CA PHE A 376 -10.16 18.08 -4.34
C PHE A 376 -11.55 17.74 -3.81
N GLY A 377 -12.57 18.22 -4.51
CA GLY A 377 -13.97 18.05 -4.17
C GLY A 377 -14.62 16.82 -4.78
N HIS A 378 -15.93 16.68 -4.58
CA HIS A 378 -16.68 15.48 -4.98
C HIS A 378 -16.60 15.23 -6.50
N LYS A 379 -16.55 16.32 -7.28
CA LYS A 379 -16.46 16.26 -8.74
C LYS A 379 -15.11 15.71 -9.20
N ALA A 380 -14.00 16.20 -8.63
CA ALA A 380 -12.67 15.71 -8.96
C ALA A 380 -12.52 14.22 -8.62
N VAL A 381 -13.04 13.78 -7.48
CA VAL A 381 -13.06 12.34 -7.13
C VAL A 381 -13.84 11.54 -8.17
N THR A 382 -15.06 11.96 -8.48
CA THR A 382 -15.95 11.25 -9.42
C THR A 382 -15.34 11.17 -10.81
N ASP A 383 -14.86 12.29 -11.34
CA ASP A 383 -14.27 12.37 -12.67
C ASP A 383 -12.98 11.55 -12.78
N PHE A 384 -12.18 11.48 -11.70
CA PHE A 384 -10.95 10.70 -11.69
C PHE A 384 -11.25 9.20 -11.69
N LEU A 385 -12.14 8.75 -10.82
CA LEU A 385 -12.56 7.35 -10.73
C LEU A 385 -13.18 6.88 -12.06
N GLN A 386 -14.07 7.69 -12.65
CA GLN A 386 -14.68 7.37 -13.94
C GLN A 386 -13.67 7.34 -15.08
N ARG A 387 -12.74 8.30 -15.14
CA ARG A 387 -11.72 8.37 -16.20
C ARG A 387 -10.83 7.13 -16.24
N HIS A 388 -10.46 6.61 -15.07
CA HIS A 388 -9.53 5.47 -14.95
C HIS A 388 -10.23 4.13 -14.69
N ASN A 389 -11.57 4.12 -14.62
CA ASN A 389 -12.37 2.94 -14.27
C ASN A 389 -11.95 2.32 -12.93
N TYR A 390 -11.79 3.17 -11.92
CA TYR A 390 -11.48 2.78 -10.55
C TYR A 390 -12.72 2.87 -9.68
N SER A 391 -12.77 2.03 -8.65
CA SER A 391 -13.84 2.05 -7.65
C SER A 391 -13.48 2.88 -6.43
N TYR A 392 -12.20 2.95 -6.05
CA TYR A 392 -11.78 3.57 -4.79
C TYR A 392 -10.46 4.34 -4.92
N ILE A 393 -10.31 5.33 -4.04
CA ILE A 393 -9.03 5.97 -3.73
C ILE A 393 -8.72 5.66 -2.25
N MET A 394 -7.50 5.21 -1.98
CA MET A 394 -6.96 5.05 -0.62
C MET A 394 -5.87 6.08 -0.40
N ARG A 395 -5.96 6.80 0.72
CA ARG A 395 -5.05 7.92 1.04
C ARG A 395 -4.57 7.96 2.50
N ALA A 396 -3.46 8.66 2.71
CA ALA A 396 -2.72 9.00 3.94
C ALA A 396 -3.16 10.27 4.70
N HIS A 397 -2.21 10.93 5.38
CA HIS A 397 -1.99 12.38 5.49
C HIS A 397 -2.99 13.29 6.25
N GLU A 398 -4.18 12.81 6.61
CA GLU A 398 -5.06 13.52 7.58
C GLU A 398 -5.42 12.58 8.73
N ALA A 399 -5.32 13.08 9.96
CA ALA A 399 -5.51 12.32 11.21
C ALA A 399 -6.90 12.48 11.81
#